data_AF-A0A2N2GLN8-F1
#
_entry.id   AF-A0A2N2GLN8-F1
#
_cell.length_a   1.000
_cell.length_b   1.000
_cell.length_c   1.000
_cell.angle_alpha   90.00
_cell.angle_beta   90.00
_cell.angle_gamma   90.00
#
_symmetry.space_group_name_H-M   'P 1'
#
loop_
_entity.id
_entity.type
_entity.pdbx_description
1 polymer ?
#
loop_
_entity_poly.entity_id
_entity_poly.type
_entity_poly.pdbx_seq_one_letter_code
_entity_poly.pdbx_strand_id
1 'polypeptide(L)'
;MSEVNILHISPQQFLEMSFSLGRKLFESGFRPKHTISVWRGGTPVGLGVDAYFRNRGIFMNHTTIATESYTGIGQQSSTVLVKGLEHVINVICREDDLLILDDVYESGRTIEAIVDTLRKRARANCPERIVVGTLHHKPEKQKFSGLPLVTVQELPGDVWIDYPHELADLVQDDHADDPRIRSKDARTWELLHAPAPSAAVWPHDEPVHWLTAQEVYYDAVELALQMARSNRYVPDVLIALWPGGIHAGLPIHEVYKYLQKKGEIERVPDHVSLNTTRTHQSFRDNIIGLPYLVDRIEQHHQVLIVDTAFRSGRLISDVITKLKEKMRRNLSLDRLRVATLYYNPSEDATWTVNPFVKEPHFYRHLVRQKLVYPHAVHRLSDPVADCRRLSPRLHDILFAQ
;
A
#
# COMPACT_ATOMS: atom_id res chain seq x y z
N MET A 1 -6.65 -29.12 -19.30
CA MET A 1 -5.97 -27.87 -18.92
C MET A 1 -4.99 -28.26 -17.82
N SER A 2 -3.70 -27.99 -17.98
CA SER A 2 -2.72 -28.22 -16.91
C SER A 2 -3.13 -27.40 -15.70
N GLU A 3 -3.16 -28.02 -14.52
CA GLU A 3 -3.46 -27.36 -13.26
C GLU A 3 -2.42 -26.24 -13.05
N VAL A 4 -2.88 -25.00 -12.93
CA VAL A 4 -2.01 -23.86 -12.69
C VAL A 4 -1.51 -23.98 -11.25
N ASN A 5 -0.19 -24.00 -11.06
CA ASN A 5 0.41 -24.04 -9.74
C ASN A 5 0.35 -22.64 -9.09
N ILE A 6 -0.62 -22.44 -8.19
CA ILE A 6 -0.85 -21.16 -7.52
C ILE A 6 -0.34 -21.22 -6.08
N LEU A 7 0.51 -20.27 -5.71
CA LEU A 7 0.92 -20.01 -4.34
C LEU A 7 0.08 -18.87 -3.77
N HIS A 8 -0.86 -19.20 -2.91
CA HIS A 8 -1.68 -18.23 -2.19
C HIS A 8 -0.91 -17.62 -1.02
N ILE A 9 -0.82 -16.29 -0.97
CA ILE A 9 -0.22 -15.55 0.15
C ILE A 9 -1.32 -14.81 0.90
N SER A 10 -1.48 -15.11 2.19
CA SER A 10 -2.44 -14.39 3.05
C SER A 10 -1.92 -12.99 3.43
N PRO A 11 -2.81 -12.03 3.76
CA PRO A 11 -2.43 -10.73 4.32
C PRO A 11 -1.41 -10.81 5.45
N GLN A 12 -1.60 -11.75 6.39
CA GLN A 12 -0.71 -11.93 7.53
C GLN A 12 0.65 -12.51 7.11
N GLN A 13 0.68 -13.50 6.22
CA GLN A 13 1.92 -14.04 5.67
C GLN A 13 2.70 -12.96 4.90
N PHE A 14 2.03 -12.14 4.10
CA PHE A 14 2.65 -11.04 3.36
C PHE A 14 3.36 -10.05 4.30
N LEU A 15 2.70 -9.69 5.41
CA LEU A 15 3.29 -8.81 6.41
C LEU A 15 4.52 -9.45 7.06
N GLU A 16 4.42 -10.71 7.50
CA GLU A 16 5.53 -11.45 8.11
C GLU A 16 6.73 -11.58 7.17
N MET A 17 6.49 -11.85 5.88
CA MET A 17 7.54 -11.87 4.85
C MET A 17 8.19 -10.50 4.69
N SER A 18 7.40 -9.42 4.73
CA SER A 18 7.93 -8.04 4.64
C SER A 18 8.82 -7.69 5.84
N PHE A 19 8.46 -8.11 7.05
CA PHE A 19 9.35 -7.99 8.23
C PHE A 19 10.60 -8.86 8.09
N SER A 20 10.48 -10.07 7.55
CA SER A 20 11.60 -10.98 7.32
C SER A 20 12.58 -10.41 6.30
N LEU A 21 12.09 -9.73 5.26
CA LEU A 21 12.92 -8.99 4.31
C LEU A 21 13.67 -7.86 5.03
N GLY A 22 12.98 -7.08 5.88
CA GLY A 22 13.59 -6.05 6.71
C GLY A 22 14.72 -6.59 7.58
N ARG A 23 14.51 -7.77 8.20
CA ARG A 23 15.54 -8.49 8.97
C ARG A 23 16.75 -8.86 8.12
N LYS A 24 16.53 -9.55 6.99
CA LYS A 24 17.62 -9.96 6.08
C LYS A 24 18.46 -8.77 5.62
N LEU A 25 17.80 -7.66 5.25
CA LEU A 25 18.47 -6.42 4.86
C LEU A 25 19.29 -5.84 6.02
N PHE A 26 18.72 -5.75 7.22
CA PHE A 26 19.40 -5.21 8.39
C PHE A 26 20.61 -6.07 8.82
N GLU A 27 20.48 -7.40 8.83
CA GLU A 27 21.55 -8.34 9.21
C GLU A 27 22.72 -8.32 8.20
N SER A 28 22.46 -7.96 6.93
CA SER A 28 23.52 -7.73 5.94
C SER A 28 24.39 -6.49 6.18
N GLY A 29 24.12 -5.72 7.25
CA GLY A 29 24.78 -4.45 7.54
C GLY A 29 24.30 -3.27 6.67
N PHE A 30 23.23 -3.44 5.90
CA PHE A 30 22.66 -2.38 5.05
C PHE A 30 21.83 -1.40 5.88
N ARG A 31 22.05 -0.09 5.70
CA ARG A 31 21.42 0.99 6.49
C ARG A 31 20.92 2.10 5.56
N PRO A 32 19.89 1.82 4.75
CA PRO A 32 19.40 2.77 3.77
C PRO A 32 18.84 4.02 4.42
N LYS A 33 19.20 5.17 3.87
CA LYS A 33 18.58 6.46 4.22
C LYS A 33 17.36 6.72 3.35
N HIS A 34 17.37 6.24 2.11
CA HIS A 34 16.26 6.37 1.16
C HIS A 34 15.71 5.01 0.79
N THR A 35 14.39 4.93 0.65
CA THR A 35 13.69 3.73 0.20
C THR A 35 12.69 4.11 -0.89
N ILE A 36 12.70 3.34 -1.97
CA ILE A 36 11.74 3.44 -3.06
C ILE A 36 10.90 2.17 -3.05
N SER A 37 9.57 2.29 -3.00
CA SER A 37 8.69 1.14 -3.30
C SER A 37 8.06 1.30 -4.67
N VAL A 38 8.11 0.24 -5.47
CA VAL A 38 7.42 0.19 -6.76
C VAL A 38 5.91 0.04 -6.52
N TRP A 39 5.13 0.98 -7.02
CA TRP A 39 3.67 0.91 -7.02
C TRP A 39 3.22 -0.06 -8.12
N ARG A 40 2.32 -1.01 -7.85
CA ARG A 40 1.50 -1.16 -6.63
C ARG A 40 2.11 -2.09 -5.59
N GLY A 41 2.52 -3.28 -6.01
CA GLY A 41 2.82 -4.43 -5.13
C GLY A 41 3.99 -4.25 -4.17
N GLY A 42 5.04 -3.52 -4.57
CA GLY A 42 6.17 -3.20 -3.69
C GLY A 42 5.84 -2.27 -2.52
N THR A 43 4.74 -1.50 -2.62
CA THR A 43 4.38 -0.52 -1.58
C THR A 43 4.01 -1.17 -0.25
N PRO A 44 3.10 -2.17 -0.16
CA PRO A 44 2.83 -2.85 1.10
C PRO A 44 4.05 -3.60 1.67
N VAL A 45 5.04 -4.00 0.83
CA VAL A 45 6.32 -4.55 1.32
C VAL A 45 7.07 -3.52 2.15
N GLY A 46 7.06 -2.28 1.67
CA GLY A 46 7.61 -1.13 2.37
C GLY A 46 7.11 -0.97 3.80
N LEU A 47 5.85 -1.31 4.10
CA LEU A 47 5.28 -1.11 5.45
C LEU A 47 5.96 -2.01 6.48
N GLY A 48 6.19 -3.28 6.14
CA GLY A 48 6.88 -4.22 7.02
C GLY A 48 8.38 -3.91 7.14
N VAL A 49 9.03 -3.54 6.04
CA VAL A 49 10.45 -3.17 6.03
C VAL A 49 10.69 -1.89 6.84
N ASP A 50 9.91 -0.83 6.61
CA ASP A 50 9.98 0.42 7.39
C ASP A 50 9.74 0.17 8.88
N ALA A 51 8.74 -0.66 9.22
CA ALA A 51 8.44 -1.01 10.60
C ALA A 51 9.59 -1.77 11.28
N TYR A 52 10.23 -2.71 10.56
CA TYR A 52 11.39 -3.43 11.05
C TYR A 52 12.56 -2.47 11.34
N PHE A 53 12.96 -1.64 10.37
CA PHE A 53 14.06 -0.68 10.54
C PHE A 53 13.76 0.32 11.66
N ARG A 54 12.50 0.78 11.78
CA ARG A 54 12.08 1.66 12.87
C ARG A 54 12.22 1.00 14.24
N ASN A 55 11.92 -0.30 14.36
CA ASN A 55 12.16 -1.06 15.60
C ASN A 55 13.65 -1.13 15.98
N ARG A 56 14.55 -1.00 15.00
CA ARG A 56 16.00 -0.89 15.20
C ARG A 56 16.51 0.55 15.34
N GLY A 57 15.61 1.53 15.47
CA GLY A 57 15.95 2.94 15.61
C GLY A 57 16.38 3.63 14.32
N ILE A 58 16.16 3.01 13.15
CA ILE A 58 16.53 3.56 11.84
C ILE A 58 15.27 4.09 11.15
N PHE A 59 15.34 5.35 10.72
CA PHE A 59 14.25 6.02 10.01
C PHE A 59 14.66 6.23 8.56
N MET A 60 13.87 5.68 7.65
CA MET A 60 14.12 5.76 6.21
C MET A 60 13.19 6.79 5.57
N ASN A 61 13.69 7.54 4.59
CA ASN A 61 12.89 8.41 3.74
C ASN A 61 12.25 7.56 2.64
N HIS A 62 11.02 7.11 2.90
CA HIS A 62 10.26 6.26 1.99
C HIS A 62 9.56 7.07 0.90
N THR A 63 9.67 6.65 -0.36
CA THR A 63 8.92 7.19 -1.50
C THR A 63 8.34 6.07 -2.35
N THR A 64 7.01 6.01 -2.46
CA THR A 64 6.35 5.20 -3.49
C THR A 64 6.49 5.84 -4.88
N ILE A 65 6.81 5.05 -5.90
CA ILE A 65 6.89 5.49 -7.30
C ILE A 65 5.96 4.67 -8.19
N ALA A 66 5.32 5.30 -9.18
CA ALA A 66 4.51 4.60 -10.16
C ALA A 66 5.28 4.45 -11.47
N THR A 67 5.20 3.25 -12.07
CA THR A 67 5.79 2.98 -13.38
C THR A 67 4.70 2.72 -14.39
N GLU A 68 4.73 3.45 -15.50
CA GLU A 68 3.84 3.22 -16.64
C GLU A 68 4.64 2.52 -17.75
N SER A 69 4.12 1.40 -18.25
CA SER A 69 4.65 0.77 -19.46
C SER A 69 4.05 1.43 -20.70
N TYR A 70 4.89 1.91 -21.61
CA TYR A 70 4.41 2.49 -22.86
C TYR A 70 4.17 1.37 -23.89
N THR A 71 2.92 0.97 -24.13
CA THR A 71 2.59 0.07 -25.25
C THR A 71 2.16 0.90 -26.46
N GLY A 72 3.13 1.30 -27.29
CA GLY A 72 2.83 1.82 -28.63
C GLY A 72 2.27 0.71 -29.52
N ILE A 73 1.28 1.03 -30.35
CA ILE A 73 0.67 0.08 -31.30
C ILE A 73 1.76 -0.47 -32.21
N GLY A 74 1.99 -1.79 -32.14
CA GLY A 74 2.77 -2.54 -33.14
C GLY A 74 4.22 -2.88 -32.80
N GLN A 75 4.79 -2.43 -31.68
CA GLN A 75 6.11 -2.89 -31.20
C GLN A 75 6.14 -2.97 -29.68
N GLN A 76 6.85 -3.98 -29.17
CA GLN A 76 7.20 -4.11 -27.75
C GLN A 76 8.15 -2.96 -27.37
N SER A 77 7.61 -1.75 -27.21
CA SER A 77 8.34 -0.58 -26.74
C SER A 77 8.75 -0.85 -25.29
N SER A 78 10.05 -0.97 -25.07
CA SER A 78 10.68 -1.34 -23.80
C SER A 78 10.88 -0.16 -22.85
N THR A 79 10.33 1.01 -23.16
CA THR A 79 10.53 2.22 -22.35
C THR A 79 9.52 2.27 -21.20
N VAL A 80 9.97 1.94 -19.99
CA VAL A 80 9.22 2.15 -18.75
C VAL A 80 9.37 3.61 -18.33
N LEU A 81 8.24 4.33 -18.23
CA LEU A 81 8.22 5.70 -17.69
C LEU A 81 8.09 5.65 -16.17
N VAL A 82 9.07 6.21 -15.47
CA VAL A 82 9.08 6.29 -14.01
C VAL A 82 8.55 7.65 -13.56
N LYS A 83 7.40 7.68 -12.90
CA LYS A 83 6.79 8.89 -12.31
C LYS A 83 6.97 8.91 -10.79
N GLY A 84 7.23 10.08 -10.21
CA GLY A 84 7.36 10.25 -8.75
C GLY A 84 8.78 10.13 -8.22
N LEU A 85 9.76 9.89 -9.09
CA LEU A 85 11.18 9.80 -8.73
C LEU A 85 11.81 11.19 -8.47
N GLU A 86 11.15 12.26 -8.90
CA GLU A 86 11.60 13.65 -8.79
C GLU A 86 12.00 14.01 -7.36
N HIS A 87 11.20 13.59 -6.38
CA HIS A 87 11.47 13.90 -4.98
C HIS A 87 12.78 13.26 -4.53
N VAL A 88 12.98 11.97 -4.83
CA VAL A 88 14.19 11.24 -4.45
C VAL A 88 15.42 11.86 -5.11
N ILE A 89 15.35 12.17 -6.40
CA ILE A 89 16.45 12.80 -7.15
C ILE A 89 16.88 14.12 -6.51
N ASN A 90 15.94 14.89 -5.95
CA ASN A 90 16.22 16.19 -5.35
C ASN A 90 16.87 16.12 -3.96
N VAL A 91 16.76 14.99 -3.27
CA VAL A 91 17.19 14.86 -1.86
C VAL A 91 18.30 13.84 -1.63
N ILE A 92 18.59 13.00 -2.62
CA ILE A 92 19.57 11.92 -2.49
C ILE A 92 20.99 12.43 -2.68
N CYS A 93 21.93 11.88 -1.89
CA CYS A 93 23.36 12.12 -2.01
C CYS A 93 24.10 10.83 -2.37
N ARG A 94 25.34 10.98 -2.85
CA ARG A 94 26.18 9.86 -3.30
C ARG A 94 26.48 8.85 -2.19
N GLU A 95 26.65 9.36 -0.97
CA GLU A 95 26.99 8.62 0.25
C GLU A 95 25.77 7.94 0.90
N ASP A 96 24.57 8.24 0.41
CA ASP A 96 23.35 7.63 0.93
C ASP A 96 23.19 6.21 0.38
N ASP A 97 22.82 5.27 1.25
CA ASP A 97 22.37 3.94 0.84
C ASP A 97 20.91 4.01 0.35
N LEU A 98 20.61 3.41 -0.81
CA LEU A 98 19.27 3.38 -1.42
C LEU A 98 18.70 1.95 -1.51
N LEU A 99 17.53 1.76 -0.91
CA LEU A 99 16.75 0.53 -1.02
C LEU A 99 15.67 0.69 -2.09
N ILE A 100 15.53 -0.29 -2.99
CA ILE A 100 14.37 -0.40 -3.90
C ILE A 100 13.58 -1.66 -3.54
N LEU A 101 12.28 -1.53 -3.32
CA LEU A 101 11.38 -2.60 -2.89
C LEU A 101 10.37 -2.94 -3.97
N ASP A 102 10.17 -4.24 -4.18
CA ASP A 102 9.09 -4.81 -4.99
C ASP A 102 8.54 -6.07 -4.31
N ASP A 103 7.35 -6.54 -4.68
CA ASP A 103 6.82 -7.79 -4.13
C ASP A 103 7.51 -9.03 -4.74
N VAL A 104 7.72 -9.04 -6.05
CA VAL A 104 8.39 -10.12 -6.78
C VAL A 104 9.45 -9.60 -7.75
N TYR A 105 10.63 -10.19 -7.72
CA TYR A 105 11.65 -9.99 -8.74
C TYR A 105 11.50 -11.05 -9.84
N GLU A 106 10.94 -10.67 -10.99
CA GLU A 106 10.92 -11.52 -12.18
C GLU A 106 12.02 -11.09 -13.17
N SER A 107 11.71 -10.20 -14.14
CA SER A 107 12.69 -9.81 -15.16
C SER A 107 13.71 -8.76 -14.69
N GLY A 108 13.35 -7.94 -13.71
CA GLY A 108 14.15 -6.80 -13.24
C GLY A 108 14.13 -5.56 -14.13
N ARG A 109 13.36 -5.55 -15.23
CA ARG A 109 13.30 -4.41 -16.18
C ARG A 109 12.81 -3.10 -15.57
N THR A 110 11.82 -3.18 -14.69
CA THR A 110 11.30 -2.00 -13.98
C THR A 110 12.38 -1.39 -13.10
N ILE A 111 13.10 -2.24 -12.36
CA ILE A 111 14.22 -1.83 -11.50
C ILE A 111 15.36 -1.24 -12.32
N GLU A 112 15.73 -1.87 -13.44
CA GLU A 112 16.72 -1.35 -14.39
C GLU A 112 16.36 0.07 -14.86
N ALA A 113 15.11 0.29 -15.28
CA ALA A 113 14.64 1.60 -15.73
C ALA A 113 14.69 2.67 -14.62
N ILE A 114 14.35 2.31 -13.38
CA ILE A 114 14.45 3.19 -12.21
C ILE A 114 15.91 3.60 -11.99
N VAL A 115 16.81 2.63 -11.96
CA VAL A 115 18.24 2.82 -11.69
C VAL A 115 18.90 3.65 -12.79
N ASP A 116 18.58 3.38 -14.05
CA ASP A 116 19.06 4.17 -15.18
C ASP A 116 18.56 5.60 -15.13
N THR A 117 17.30 5.81 -14.76
CA THR A 117 16.74 7.15 -14.59
C THR A 117 17.41 7.89 -13.44
N LEU A 118 17.66 7.23 -12.31
CA LEU A 118 18.41 7.79 -11.17
C LEU A 118 19.83 8.19 -11.58
N ARG A 119 20.58 7.29 -12.22
CA ARG A 119 21.95 7.56 -12.69
C ARG A 119 21.99 8.74 -13.66
N LYS A 120 21.04 8.83 -14.59
CA LYS A 120 20.95 9.93 -15.57
C LYS A 120 20.58 11.28 -14.92
N ARG A 121 19.64 11.28 -13.97
CA ARG A 121 19.07 12.52 -13.42
C ARG A 121 19.77 13.02 -12.15
N ALA A 122 20.15 12.12 -11.24
CA ALA A 122 20.89 12.48 -10.02
C ALA A 122 22.40 12.68 -10.30
N ARG A 123 22.92 12.10 -11.41
CA ARG A 123 24.31 12.23 -11.86
C ARG A 123 25.30 11.87 -10.75
N ALA A 124 26.20 12.78 -10.39
CA ALA A 124 27.22 12.58 -9.35
C ALA A 124 26.63 12.28 -7.96
N ASN A 125 25.37 12.69 -7.71
CA ASN A 125 24.65 12.44 -6.47
C ASN A 125 23.95 11.08 -6.43
N CYS A 126 24.01 10.28 -7.50
CA CYS A 126 23.44 8.93 -7.47
C CYS A 126 24.18 8.09 -6.40
N PRO A 127 23.45 7.41 -5.50
CA PRO A 127 24.02 6.48 -4.52
C PRO A 127 25.03 5.50 -5.11
N GLU A 128 26.15 5.31 -4.42
CA GLU A 128 27.08 4.23 -4.76
C GLU A 128 26.49 2.85 -4.46
N ARG A 129 25.73 2.73 -3.36
CA ARG A 129 25.12 1.49 -2.91
C ARG A 129 23.60 1.53 -3.09
N ILE A 130 23.13 0.79 -4.10
CA ILE A 130 21.71 0.54 -4.36
C ILE A 130 21.46 -0.95 -4.16
N VAL A 131 20.48 -1.31 -3.33
CA VAL A 131 20.08 -2.71 -3.06
C VAL A 131 18.62 -2.90 -3.42
N VAL A 132 18.29 -4.04 -4.02
CA VAL A 132 16.92 -4.45 -4.31
C VAL A 132 16.45 -5.44 -3.24
N GLY A 133 15.28 -5.21 -2.66
CA GLY A 133 14.62 -6.11 -1.72
C GLY A 133 13.29 -6.61 -2.26
N THR A 134 13.07 -7.92 -2.32
CA THR A 134 11.77 -8.50 -2.72
C THR A 134 11.30 -9.62 -1.79
N LEU A 135 9.99 -9.88 -1.76
CA LEU A 135 9.48 -11.05 -1.05
C LEU A 135 9.84 -12.32 -1.81
N HIS A 136 9.58 -12.32 -3.11
CA HIS A 136 9.86 -13.46 -3.97
C HIS A 136 10.85 -13.12 -5.08
N HIS A 137 11.58 -14.12 -5.55
CA HIS A 137 12.46 -14.05 -6.72
C HIS A 137 12.19 -15.25 -7.63
N LYS A 138 12.10 -15.02 -8.95
CA LYS A 138 12.04 -16.08 -9.96
C LYS A 138 13.30 -16.06 -10.83
N PRO A 139 14.39 -16.75 -10.42
CA PRO A 139 15.69 -16.68 -11.10
C PRO A 139 15.63 -16.99 -12.60
N GLU A 140 14.80 -17.95 -13.01
CA GLU A 140 14.62 -18.36 -14.41
C GLU A 140 14.10 -17.23 -15.33
N LYS A 141 13.44 -16.22 -14.76
CA LYS A 141 12.90 -15.07 -15.49
C LYS A 141 13.82 -13.85 -15.48
N GLN A 142 14.87 -13.87 -14.66
CA GLN A 142 15.77 -12.74 -14.44
C GLN A 142 16.50 -12.34 -15.72
N LYS A 143 16.48 -11.04 -16.02
CA LYS A 143 17.23 -10.44 -17.14
C LYS A 143 18.22 -9.38 -16.67
N PHE A 144 17.85 -8.64 -15.63
CA PHE A 144 18.72 -7.64 -15.00
C PHE A 144 19.34 -8.20 -13.70
N SER A 145 20.66 -8.15 -13.58
CA SER A 145 21.44 -8.61 -12.42
C SER A 145 22.48 -7.58 -11.96
N GLY A 146 22.34 -6.32 -12.40
CA GLY A 146 23.32 -5.25 -12.17
C GLY A 146 23.34 -4.66 -10.76
N LEU A 147 22.56 -5.20 -9.82
CA LEU A 147 22.47 -4.75 -8.43
C LEU A 147 22.39 -5.95 -7.46
N PRO A 148 22.87 -5.80 -6.22
CA PRO A 148 22.60 -6.76 -5.15
C PRO A 148 21.09 -6.93 -4.93
N LEU A 149 20.63 -8.19 -4.91
CA LEU A 149 19.25 -8.59 -4.64
C LEU A 149 19.18 -9.35 -3.32
N VAL A 150 18.28 -8.93 -2.44
CA VAL A 150 17.92 -9.64 -1.20
C VAL A 150 16.48 -10.10 -1.35
N THR A 151 16.25 -11.41 -1.23
CA THR A 151 14.90 -11.98 -1.34
C THR A 151 14.55 -12.85 -0.14
N VAL A 152 13.25 -12.93 0.19
CA VAL A 152 12.79 -13.84 1.25
C VAL A 152 12.82 -15.28 0.75
N GLN A 153 12.28 -15.53 -0.44
CA GLN A 153 12.14 -16.87 -1.02
C GLN A 153 12.32 -16.87 -2.54
N GLU A 154 13.02 -17.88 -3.06
CA GLU A 154 13.06 -18.16 -4.50
C GLU A 154 11.96 -19.15 -4.88
N LEU A 155 11.38 -18.95 -6.06
CA LEU A 155 10.31 -19.80 -6.62
C LEU A 155 10.60 -20.15 -8.09
N PRO A 156 10.13 -21.31 -8.57
CA PRO A 156 10.14 -21.65 -9.98
C PRO A 156 9.40 -20.61 -10.85
N GLY A 157 9.79 -20.51 -12.14
CA GLY A 157 9.25 -19.51 -13.06
C GLY A 157 7.75 -19.66 -13.35
N ASP A 158 7.23 -20.89 -13.28
CA ASP A 158 5.85 -21.27 -13.61
C ASP A 158 4.87 -21.13 -12.44
N VAL A 159 5.35 -20.93 -11.21
CA VAL A 159 4.51 -20.65 -10.04
C VAL A 159 3.85 -19.28 -10.21
N TRP A 160 2.51 -19.26 -10.15
CA TRP A 160 1.75 -18.02 -10.02
C TRP A 160 1.61 -17.69 -8.53
N ILE A 161 2.17 -16.56 -8.10
CA ILE A 161 1.99 -16.04 -6.74
C ILE A 161 0.74 -15.17 -6.74
N ASP A 162 -0.19 -15.46 -5.85
CA ASP A 162 -1.42 -14.70 -5.70
C ASP A 162 -1.37 -13.92 -4.38
N TYR A 163 -1.11 -12.61 -4.49
CA TYR A 163 -0.97 -11.72 -3.35
C TYR A 163 -2.32 -11.23 -2.81
N PRO A 164 -2.38 -10.68 -1.58
CA PRO A 164 -3.59 -10.05 -1.05
C PRO A 164 -4.14 -8.92 -1.92
N HIS A 165 -3.25 -8.20 -2.62
CA HIS A 165 -3.58 -7.10 -3.53
C HIS A 165 -3.84 -7.53 -4.98
N GLU A 166 -4.22 -8.80 -5.20
CA GLU A 166 -4.50 -9.37 -6.53
C GLU A 166 -5.81 -10.18 -6.57
N LEU A 167 -6.75 -9.94 -5.62
CA LEU A 167 -8.01 -10.68 -5.49
C LEU A 167 -8.76 -10.86 -6.82
N ALA A 168 -8.85 -9.81 -7.64
CA ALA A 168 -9.61 -9.85 -8.88
C ALA A 168 -9.00 -10.79 -9.93
N ASP A 169 -7.72 -11.14 -9.81
CA ASP A 169 -7.03 -12.00 -10.78
C ASP A 169 -7.39 -13.48 -10.60
N LEU A 170 -8.08 -13.81 -9.50
CA LEU A 170 -8.67 -15.13 -9.23
C LEU A 170 -10.06 -15.32 -9.82
N VAL A 171 -10.70 -14.26 -10.30
CA VAL A 171 -12.01 -14.35 -10.96
C VAL A 171 -11.86 -15.10 -12.28
N GLN A 172 -12.75 -16.08 -12.49
CA GLN A 172 -12.83 -16.86 -13.72
C GLN A 172 -14.17 -16.59 -14.40
N ASP A 173 -14.13 -16.15 -15.66
CA ASP A 173 -15.34 -15.76 -16.40
C ASP A 173 -16.34 -16.92 -16.57
N ASP A 174 -15.86 -18.17 -16.56
CA ASP A 174 -16.65 -19.39 -16.69
C ASP A 174 -17.16 -19.96 -15.36
N HIS A 175 -16.76 -19.41 -14.22
CA HIS A 175 -17.17 -19.88 -12.89
C HIS A 175 -17.75 -18.73 -12.05
N ALA A 176 -19.07 -18.59 -12.09
CA ALA A 176 -19.79 -17.56 -11.35
C ALA A 176 -19.55 -17.61 -9.82
N ASP A 177 -19.32 -18.81 -9.27
CA ASP A 177 -19.19 -19.09 -7.82
C ASP A 177 -17.76 -18.92 -7.26
N ASP A 178 -16.83 -18.35 -8.03
CA ASP A 178 -15.47 -17.99 -7.60
C ASP A 178 -14.69 -19.06 -6.80
N PRO A 179 -14.52 -20.28 -7.34
CA PRO A 179 -13.89 -21.39 -6.62
C PRO A 179 -12.44 -21.09 -6.20
N ARG A 180 -11.69 -20.31 -6.98
CA ARG A 180 -10.30 -19.91 -6.63
C ARG A 180 -10.26 -18.94 -5.46
N ILE A 181 -11.19 -17.99 -5.38
CA ILE A 181 -11.28 -17.08 -4.23
C ILE A 181 -11.66 -17.89 -2.98
N ARG A 182 -12.63 -18.79 -3.10
CA ARG A 182 -13.03 -19.69 -2.01
C ARG A 182 -11.89 -20.58 -1.51
N SER A 183 -11.08 -21.11 -2.44
CA SER A 183 -9.92 -21.93 -2.13
C SER A 183 -8.81 -21.15 -1.42
N LYS A 184 -8.55 -19.90 -1.85
CA LYS A 184 -7.58 -19.03 -1.18
C LYS A 184 -8.04 -18.66 0.22
N ASP A 185 -9.28 -18.18 0.32
CA ASP A 185 -9.83 -17.60 1.53
C ASP A 185 -11.37 -17.63 1.52
N ALA A 186 -11.93 -18.63 2.20
CA ALA A 186 -13.37 -18.83 2.33
C ALA A 186 -14.08 -17.59 2.90
N ARG A 187 -13.44 -16.85 3.82
CA ARG A 187 -14.06 -15.66 4.40
C ARG A 187 -14.20 -14.54 3.37
N THR A 188 -13.17 -14.30 2.56
CA THR A 188 -13.26 -13.33 1.46
C THR A 188 -14.37 -13.70 0.48
N TRP A 189 -14.45 -14.98 0.12
CA TRP A 189 -15.52 -15.48 -0.74
C TRP A 189 -16.91 -15.21 -0.13
N GLU A 190 -17.11 -15.51 1.15
CA GLU A 190 -18.37 -15.23 1.87
C GLU A 190 -18.73 -13.74 1.80
N LEU A 191 -17.78 -12.86 2.06
CA LEU A 191 -17.99 -11.40 2.04
C LEU A 191 -18.44 -10.92 0.64
N LEU A 192 -17.79 -11.40 -0.42
CA LEU A 192 -18.12 -11.01 -1.79
C LEU A 192 -19.51 -11.47 -2.23
N HIS A 193 -19.99 -12.60 -1.70
CA HIS A 193 -21.29 -13.18 -2.03
C HIS A 193 -22.41 -12.78 -1.06
N ALA A 194 -22.07 -12.16 0.07
CA ALA A 194 -23.02 -11.64 1.04
C ALA A 194 -23.63 -10.29 0.59
N PRO A 195 -24.80 -9.92 1.16
CA PRO A 195 -25.30 -8.55 1.09
C PRO A 195 -24.26 -7.57 1.63
N ALA A 196 -24.20 -6.38 1.03
CA ALA A 196 -23.21 -5.38 1.43
C ALA A 196 -23.41 -4.94 2.89
N PRO A 197 -22.33 -4.88 3.68
CA PRO A 197 -22.43 -4.56 5.09
C PRO A 197 -22.78 -3.08 5.30
N SER A 198 -23.32 -2.78 6.48
CA SER A 198 -23.48 -1.41 6.98
C SER A 198 -22.36 -1.06 7.94
N ALA A 199 -22.03 0.23 8.06
CA ALA A 199 -21.13 0.72 9.11
C ALA A 199 -21.56 0.19 10.48
N ALA A 200 -20.59 -0.24 11.29
CA ALA A 200 -20.84 -0.90 12.57
C ALA A 200 -20.10 -0.21 13.71
N VAL A 201 -20.54 -0.45 14.94
CA VAL A 201 -19.73 -0.14 16.13
C VAL A 201 -18.66 -1.24 16.24
N TRP A 202 -17.45 -0.85 16.61
CA TRP A 202 -16.36 -1.78 16.82
C TRP A 202 -16.76 -2.88 17.83
N PRO A 203 -16.54 -4.18 17.52
CA PRO A 203 -17.16 -5.26 18.26
C PRO A 203 -16.41 -5.69 19.53
N HIS A 204 -15.22 -5.16 19.77
CA HIS A 204 -14.41 -5.50 20.95
C HIS A 204 -14.54 -4.43 22.04
N ASP A 205 -14.52 -4.84 23.30
CA ASP A 205 -14.57 -3.93 24.46
C ASP A 205 -13.20 -3.65 25.06
N GLU A 206 -12.14 -4.29 24.53
CA GLU A 206 -10.77 -4.13 25.04
C GLU A 206 -10.27 -2.69 24.84
N PRO A 207 -9.57 -2.09 25.84
CA PRO A 207 -9.11 -0.70 25.78
C PRO A 207 -8.04 -0.46 24.71
N VAL A 208 -7.32 -1.53 24.33
CA VAL A 208 -6.35 -1.54 23.23
C VAL A 208 -6.56 -2.82 22.44
N HIS A 209 -6.78 -2.71 21.13
CA HIS A 209 -6.84 -3.88 20.24
C HIS A 209 -5.68 -3.82 19.24
N TRP A 210 -4.94 -4.92 19.08
CA TRP A 210 -3.94 -5.05 18.03
C TRP A 210 -4.56 -5.73 16.82
N LEU A 211 -4.71 -4.95 15.75
CA LEU A 211 -5.22 -5.43 14.48
C LEU A 211 -4.22 -6.37 13.81
N THR A 212 -4.71 -7.50 13.33
CA THR A 212 -4.01 -8.37 12.39
C THR A 212 -4.11 -7.82 10.96
N ALA A 213 -3.19 -8.21 10.08
CA ALA A 213 -3.28 -7.82 8.66
C ALA A 213 -4.56 -8.37 7.99
N GLN A 214 -5.07 -9.49 8.51
CA GLN A 214 -6.27 -10.14 8.01
C GLN A 214 -7.54 -9.34 8.36
N GLU A 215 -7.66 -8.85 9.60
CA GLU A 215 -8.79 -7.98 10.01
C GLU A 215 -8.86 -6.72 9.16
N VAL A 216 -7.71 -6.05 8.98
CA VAL A 216 -7.62 -4.83 8.15
C VAL A 216 -8.03 -5.12 6.70
N TYR A 217 -7.62 -6.27 6.17
CA TYR A 217 -8.01 -6.71 4.83
C TYR A 217 -9.52 -6.96 4.72
N TYR A 218 -10.12 -7.69 5.66
CA TYR A 218 -11.57 -7.95 5.65
C TYR A 218 -12.41 -6.68 5.80
N ASP A 219 -12.01 -5.79 6.71
CA ASP A 219 -12.67 -4.50 6.90
C ASP A 219 -12.61 -3.64 5.64
N ALA A 220 -11.51 -3.72 4.88
CA ALA A 220 -11.35 -3.02 3.61
C ALA A 220 -12.23 -3.62 2.50
N VAL A 221 -12.35 -4.95 2.44
CA VAL A 221 -13.28 -5.63 1.52
C VAL A 221 -14.72 -5.23 1.84
N GLU A 222 -15.11 -5.29 3.11
CA GLU A 222 -16.44 -4.90 3.57
C GLU A 222 -16.75 -3.42 3.27
N LEU A 223 -15.79 -2.51 3.50
CA LEU A 223 -15.96 -1.09 3.19
C LEU A 223 -16.15 -0.84 1.69
N ALA A 224 -15.40 -1.53 0.83
CA ALA A 224 -15.55 -1.42 -0.61
C ALA A 224 -16.92 -1.90 -1.09
N LEU A 225 -17.39 -3.04 -0.57
CA LEU A 225 -18.72 -3.57 -0.88
C LEU A 225 -19.83 -2.63 -0.40
N GLN A 226 -19.71 -2.06 0.80
CA GLN A 226 -20.61 -1.04 1.31
C GLN A 226 -20.67 0.16 0.36
N MET A 227 -19.53 0.73 -0.01
CA MET A 227 -19.48 1.89 -0.92
C MET A 227 -20.08 1.57 -2.29
N ALA A 228 -19.70 0.45 -2.89
CA ALA A 228 -20.12 0.10 -4.24
C ALA A 228 -21.58 -0.33 -4.32
N ARG A 229 -22.03 -1.25 -3.47
CA ARG A 229 -23.38 -1.85 -3.56
C ARG A 229 -24.43 -1.05 -2.79
N SER A 230 -24.15 -0.68 -1.54
CA SER A 230 -25.12 0.05 -0.70
C SER A 230 -25.22 1.52 -1.10
N ASN A 231 -24.08 2.18 -1.32
CA ASN A 231 -24.04 3.61 -1.64
C ASN A 231 -24.00 3.92 -3.14
N ARG A 232 -23.85 2.91 -4.01
CA ARG A 232 -23.69 3.09 -5.47
C ARG A 232 -22.58 4.09 -5.81
N TYR A 233 -21.50 4.06 -5.03
CA TYR A 233 -20.37 4.96 -5.14
C TYR A 233 -19.19 4.25 -5.82
N VAL A 234 -18.81 4.76 -7.01
CA VAL A 234 -17.67 4.28 -7.79
C VAL A 234 -16.78 5.48 -8.13
N PRO A 235 -15.64 5.66 -7.43
CA PRO A 235 -14.75 6.78 -7.69
C PRO A 235 -14.12 6.66 -9.09
N ASP A 236 -13.69 7.81 -9.63
CA ASP A 236 -12.82 7.87 -10.80
C ASP A 236 -11.35 7.67 -10.38
N VAL A 237 -10.97 8.23 -9.22
CA VAL A 237 -9.62 8.17 -8.69
C VAL A 237 -9.66 7.82 -7.20
N LEU A 238 -8.89 6.79 -6.82
CA LEU A 238 -8.63 6.38 -5.45
C LEU A 238 -7.21 6.81 -5.06
N ILE A 239 -7.10 7.59 -3.99
CA ILE A 239 -5.83 8.05 -3.42
C ILE A 239 -5.64 7.36 -2.07
N ALA A 240 -4.74 6.39 -2.01
CA ALA A 240 -4.37 5.74 -0.75
C ALA A 240 -3.24 6.51 -0.07
N LEU A 241 -3.46 6.96 1.17
CA LEU A 241 -2.44 7.70 1.89
C LEU A 241 -1.34 6.76 2.41
N TRP A 242 -0.08 7.05 2.12
CA TRP A 242 1.03 6.35 2.75
C TRP A 242 1.43 7.03 4.07
N PRO A 243 1.66 6.26 5.15
CA PRO A 243 1.69 4.78 5.18
C PRO A 243 0.34 4.10 5.43
N GLY A 244 -0.60 4.72 6.15
CA GLY A 244 -1.79 4.04 6.67
C GLY A 244 -2.74 3.52 5.58
N GLY A 245 -3.28 4.42 4.78
CA GLY A 245 -4.23 4.14 3.70
C GLY A 245 -3.85 3.06 2.70
N ILE A 246 -2.58 2.63 2.59
CA ILE A 246 -2.20 1.54 1.69
C ILE A 246 -2.86 0.21 2.05
N HIS A 247 -2.90 -0.14 3.34
CA HIS A 247 -3.51 -1.41 3.78
C HIS A 247 -5.02 -1.46 3.49
N ALA A 248 -5.70 -0.31 3.41
CA ALA A 248 -7.11 -0.22 3.09
C ALA A 248 -7.34 -0.04 1.58
N GLY A 249 -6.60 0.86 0.94
CA GLY A 249 -6.81 1.25 -0.46
C GLY A 249 -6.53 0.14 -1.46
N LEU A 250 -5.53 -0.72 -1.21
CA LEU A 250 -5.22 -1.86 -2.09
C LEU A 250 -6.35 -2.89 -2.13
N PRO A 251 -6.84 -3.45 -0.99
CA PRO A 251 -8.00 -4.34 -1.03
C PRO A 251 -9.26 -3.67 -1.59
N ILE A 252 -9.52 -2.40 -1.24
CA ILE A 252 -10.67 -1.66 -1.79
C ILE A 252 -10.61 -1.61 -3.31
N HIS A 253 -9.45 -1.27 -3.88
CA HIS A 253 -9.25 -1.23 -5.32
C HIS A 253 -9.45 -2.60 -5.98
N GLU A 254 -8.98 -3.68 -5.36
CA GLU A 254 -9.17 -5.02 -5.90
C GLU A 254 -10.63 -5.50 -5.83
N VAL A 255 -11.41 -5.06 -4.83
CA VAL A 255 -12.86 -5.28 -4.83
C VAL A 255 -13.52 -4.54 -5.99
N TYR A 256 -13.14 -3.28 -6.30
CA TYR A 256 -13.67 -2.61 -7.48
C TYR A 256 -13.31 -3.35 -8.79
N LYS A 257 -12.07 -3.87 -8.93
CA LYS A 257 -11.72 -4.75 -10.08
C LYS A 257 -12.60 -6.01 -10.13
N TYR A 258 -12.82 -6.66 -8.98
CA TYR A 258 -13.68 -7.84 -8.88
C TYR A 258 -15.11 -7.51 -9.36
N LEU A 259 -15.69 -6.43 -8.85
CA LEU A 259 -17.06 -6.00 -9.22
C LEU A 259 -17.15 -5.66 -10.71
N GLN A 260 -16.12 -5.08 -11.30
CA GLN A 260 -16.09 -4.82 -12.74
C GLN A 260 -16.08 -6.13 -13.53
N LYS A 261 -15.24 -7.10 -13.15
CA LYS A 261 -15.21 -8.42 -13.81
C LYS A 261 -16.54 -9.18 -13.68
N LYS A 262 -17.26 -8.96 -12.57
CA LYS A 262 -18.62 -9.49 -12.36
C LYS A 262 -19.72 -8.70 -13.07
N GLY A 263 -19.40 -7.60 -13.74
CA GLY A 263 -20.36 -6.74 -14.43
C GLY A 263 -21.26 -5.92 -13.50
N GLU A 264 -20.91 -5.81 -12.21
CA GLU A 264 -21.66 -5.01 -11.23
C GLU A 264 -21.37 -3.51 -11.37
N ILE A 265 -20.21 -3.14 -11.94
CA ILE A 265 -19.80 -1.77 -12.22
C ILE A 265 -19.12 -1.67 -13.59
N GLU A 266 -19.15 -0.49 -14.21
CA GLU A 266 -18.58 -0.28 -15.55
C GLU A 266 -17.07 0.01 -15.54
N ARG A 267 -16.57 0.65 -14.48
CA ARG A 267 -15.21 1.20 -14.42
C ARG A 267 -14.51 0.86 -13.10
N VAL A 268 -13.20 0.71 -13.18
CA VAL A 268 -12.31 0.60 -12.01
C VAL A 268 -11.65 1.95 -11.78
N PRO A 269 -11.61 2.45 -10.53
CA PRO A 269 -10.92 3.71 -10.24
C PRO A 269 -9.43 3.61 -10.56
N ASP A 270 -8.86 4.68 -11.11
CA ASP A 270 -7.40 4.80 -11.14
C ASP A 270 -6.88 4.92 -9.70
N HIS A 271 -5.79 4.24 -9.36
CA HIS A 271 -5.35 4.11 -7.98
C HIS A 271 -3.88 4.48 -7.82
N VAL A 272 -3.62 5.39 -6.88
CA VAL A 272 -2.26 5.84 -6.55
C VAL A 272 -2.03 5.98 -5.04
N SER A 273 -0.79 5.74 -4.62
CA SER A 273 -0.29 6.09 -3.29
C SER A 273 0.14 7.56 -3.22
N LEU A 274 -0.22 8.24 -2.14
CA LEU A 274 0.27 9.58 -1.84
C LEU A 274 1.04 9.55 -0.52
N ASN A 275 2.36 9.79 -0.56
CA ASN A 275 3.17 9.84 0.65
C ASN A 275 2.79 11.04 1.49
N THR A 276 2.58 10.85 2.79
CA THR A 276 2.22 11.91 3.74
C THR A 276 3.19 12.04 4.92
N THR A 277 4.36 11.40 4.82
CA THR A 277 5.34 11.36 5.91
C THR A 277 5.76 12.77 6.33
N ARG A 278 5.77 13.04 7.63
CA ARG A 278 6.27 14.31 8.16
C ARG A 278 7.78 14.43 7.96
N THR A 279 8.22 15.60 7.51
CA THR A 279 9.63 15.96 7.62
C THR A 279 9.90 16.41 9.05
N HIS A 280 10.99 15.91 9.67
CA HIS A 280 11.39 16.32 11.02
C HIS A 280 11.66 17.83 11.17
N GLN A 281 11.72 18.57 10.07
CA GLN A 281 12.01 20.00 10.00
C GLN A 281 10.77 20.89 9.78
N SER A 282 9.56 20.34 9.62
CA SER A 282 8.35 21.16 9.45
C SER A 282 7.12 20.59 10.13
N PHE A 283 6.24 21.48 10.62
CA PHE A 283 4.96 21.12 11.25
C PHE A 283 3.86 20.73 10.24
N ARG A 284 4.17 20.71 8.93
CA ARG A 284 3.26 20.33 7.84
C ARG A 284 3.66 18.97 7.25
N ASP A 285 2.68 18.16 6.89
CA ASP A 285 2.93 16.86 6.27
C ASP A 285 3.61 17.07 4.90
N ASN A 286 4.68 16.32 4.58
CA ASN A 286 5.30 16.36 3.26
C ASN A 286 4.51 15.45 2.32
N ILE A 287 4.14 15.95 1.14
CA ILE A 287 3.24 15.23 0.24
C ILE A 287 3.94 14.98 -1.10
N ILE A 288 4.17 13.70 -1.40
CA ILE A 288 4.92 13.24 -2.58
C ILE A 288 4.03 12.31 -3.39
N GLY A 289 4.07 12.45 -4.72
CA GLY A 289 3.20 11.72 -5.67
C GLY A 289 2.18 12.61 -6.38
N LEU A 290 2.12 13.89 -6.04
CA LEU A 290 1.21 14.87 -6.67
C LEU A 290 1.37 15.01 -8.20
N PRO A 291 2.58 14.97 -8.80
CA PRO A 291 2.71 15.11 -10.26
C PRO A 291 1.90 14.07 -11.04
N TYR A 292 1.86 12.82 -10.56
CA TYR A 292 1.06 11.76 -11.18
C TYR A 292 -0.43 12.12 -11.20
N LEU A 293 -0.93 12.69 -10.11
CA LEU A 293 -2.33 13.06 -9.94
C LEU A 293 -2.73 14.26 -10.80
N VAL A 294 -1.85 15.26 -10.94
CA VAL A 294 -2.14 16.49 -11.70
C VAL A 294 -2.50 16.19 -13.16
N ASP A 295 -1.85 15.19 -13.76
CA ASP A 295 -2.08 14.82 -15.15
C ASP A 295 -3.33 13.94 -15.35
N ARG A 296 -3.98 13.49 -14.27
CA ARG A 296 -5.05 12.47 -14.32
C ARG A 296 -6.37 12.88 -13.69
N ILE A 297 -6.38 13.84 -12.77
CA ILE A 297 -7.61 14.34 -12.18
C ILE A 297 -8.19 15.47 -13.03
N GLU A 298 -9.41 15.25 -13.51
CA GLU A 298 -10.23 16.24 -14.18
C GLU A 298 -11.36 16.74 -13.27
N GLN A 299 -11.92 17.92 -13.60
CA GLN A 299 -12.93 18.60 -12.79
C GLN A 299 -14.18 17.75 -12.49
N HIS A 300 -14.53 16.82 -13.40
CA HIS A 300 -15.72 16.00 -13.28
C HIS A 300 -15.50 14.70 -12.48
N HIS A 301 -14.24 14.33 -12.22
CA HIS A 301 -13.87 13.10 -11.52
C HIS A 301 -14.34 13.11 -10.05
N GLN A 302 -14.82 11.96 -9.59
CA GLN A 302 -15.02 11.62 -8.19
C GLN A 302 -13.71 11.13 -7.59
N VAL A 303 -13.23 11.84 -6.56
CA VAL A 303 -11.95 11.55 -5.92
C VAL A 303 -12.20 10.97 -4.54
N LEU A 304 -11.71 9.76 -4.30
CA LEU A 304 -11.78 9.10 -3.00
C LEU A 304 -10.40 9.13 -2.34
N ILE A 305 -10.29 9.77 -1.18
CA ILE A 305 -9.10 9.66 -0.33
C ILE A 305 -9.34 8.55 0.68
N VAL A 306 -8.41 7.60 0.76
CA VAL A 306 -8.46 6.45 1.66
C VAL A 306 -7.35 6.54 2.69
N ASP A 307 -7.71 6.41 3.96
CA ASP A 307 -6.79 6.22 5.08
C ASP A 307 -7.25 5.03 5.94
N THR A 308 -6.39 4.45 6.79
CA THR A 308 -6.85 3.36 7.68
C THR A 308 -7.74 3.90 8.79
N ALA A 309 -7.45 5.09 9.32
CA ALA A 309 -8.27 5.70 10.35
C ALA A 309 -8.46 7.20 10.19
N PHE A 310 -9.63 7.64 10.65
CA PHE A 310 -9.97 9.05 10.75
C PHE A 310 -9.91 9.51 12.21
N ARG A 311 -9.05 10.49 12.49
CA ARG A 311 -8.91 11.15 13.79
C ARG A 311 -9.48 12.58 13.71
N SER A 312 -8.63 13.59 13.81
CA SER A 312 -9.01 15.02 13.77
C SER A 312 -9.26 15.60 12.37
N GLY A 313 -9.12 14.81 11.30
CA GLY A 313 -9.21 15.30 9.92
C GLY A 313 -8.07 16.23 9.47
N ARG A 314 -7.06 16.47 10.32
CA ARG A 314 -5.93 17.36 10.00
C ARG A 314 -5.10 16.87 8.82
N LEU A 315 -4.66 15.62 8.83
CA LEU A 315 -3.87 15.02 7.75
C LEU A 315 -4.62 15.12 6.41
N ILE A 316 -5.89 14.71 6.41
CA ILE A 316 -6.78 14.81 5.25
C ILE A 316 -6.90 16.26 4.77
N SER A 317 -7.01 17.22 5.68
CA SER A 317 -7.08 18.64 5.33
C SER A 317 -5.77 19.17 4.72
N ASP A 318 -4.62 18.73 5.21
CA ASP A 318 -3.31 19.06 4.64
C ASP A 318 -3.18 18.48 3.22
N VAL A 319 -3.65 17.24 3.02
CA VAL A 319 -3.73 16.60 1.69
C VAL A 319 -4.63 17.39 0.74
N ILE A 320 -5.85 17.70 1.16
CA ILE A 320 -6.81 18.48 0.37
C ILE A 320 -6.23 19.85 0.00
N THR A 321 -5.57 20.52 0.96
CA THR A 321 -4.93 21.83 0.72
C THR A 321 -3.92 21.73 -0.40
N LYS A 322 -3.00 20.76 -0.35
CA LYS A 322 -1.97 20.62 -1.39
C LYS A 322 -2.53 20.16 -2.72
N LEU A 323 -3.56 19.31 -2.72
CA LEU A 323 -4.25 18.94 -3.95
C LEU A 323 -4.88 20.19 -4.59
N LYS A 324 -5.56 21.05 -3.82
CA LYS A 324 -6.12 22.31 -4.32
C LYS A 324 -5.04 23.26 -4.86
N GLU A 325 -3.90 23.38 -4.17
CA GLU A 325 -2.78 24.22 -4.62
C GLU A 325 -2.24 23.78 -5.99
N LYS A 326 -2.14 22.46 -6.22
CA LYS A 326 -1.59 21.91 -7.47
C LYS A 326 -2.63 21.79 -8.59
N MET A 327 -3.85 21.38 -8.28
CA MET A 327 -4.90 21.06 -9.26
C MET A 327 -5.83 22.23 -9.56
N ARG A 328 -5.85 23.26 -8.69
CA ARG A 328 -6.65 24.48 -8.84
C ARG A 328 -8.12 24.18 -9.15
N ARG A 329 -8.54 24.40 -10.40
CA ARG A 329 -9.93 24.23 -10.87
C ARG A 329 -10.32 22.78 -11.13
N ASN A 330 -9.35 21.88 -11.27
CA ASN A 330 -9.59 20.48 -11.59
C ASN A 330 -10.03 19.65 -10.37
N LEU A 331 -9.91 20.18 -9.15
CA LEU A 331 -10.36 19.49 -7.94
C LEU A 331 -11.65 20.14 -7.40
N SER A 332 -12.76 19.42 -7.50
CA SER A 332 -14.03 19.80 -6.86
C SER A 332 -14.17 19.17 -5.48
N LEU A 333 -14.35 20.00 -4.45
CA LEU A 333 -14.59 19.50 -3.09
C LEU A 333 -15.92 18.76 -2.96
N ASP A 334 -16.93 19.12 -3.76
CA ASP A 334 -18.23 18.45 -3.74
C ASP A 334 -18.16 17.00 -4.26
N ARG A 335 -17.11 16.69 -5.03
CA ARG A 335 -16.83 15.36 -5.60
C ARG A 335 -15.73 14.61 -4.86
N LEU A 336 -15.15 15.22 -3.83
CA LEU A 336 -14.15 14.59 -2.96
C LEU A 336 -14.86 13.85 -1.83
N ARG A 337 -14.50 12.59 -1.64
CA ARG A 337 -14.96 11.76 -0.52
C ARG A 337 -13.76 11.21 0.24
N VAL A 338 -14.00 10.85 1.49
CA VAL A 338 -13.00 10.28 2.38
C VAL A 338 -13.55 8.98 2.93
N ALA A 339 -12.79 7.90 2.79
CA ALA A 339 -13.12 6.58 3.33
C ALA A 339 -12.05 6.14 4.32
N THR A 340 -12.46 5.59 5.46
CA THR A 340 -11.55 5.03 6.46
C THR A 340 -12.07 3.76 7.09
N LEU A 341 -11.22 2.80 7.42
CA LEU A 341 -11.70 1.59 8.11
C LEU A 341 -12.20 1.94 9.52
N TYR A 342 -11.43 2.73 10.26
CA TYR A 342 -11.67 3.00 11.67
C TYR A 342 -11.91 4.50 11.91
N TYR A 343 -13.13 4.87 12.27
CA TYR A 343 -13.45 6.25 12.64
C TYR A 343 -13.48 6.37 14.17
N ASN A 344 -12.60 7.20 14.73
CA ASN A 344 -12.64 7.55 16.15
C ASN A 344 -12.92 9.05 16.33
N PRO A 345 -14.17 9.46 16.65
CA PRO A 345 -14.51 10.86 16.83
C PRO A 345 -13.90 11.51 18.07
N SER A 346 -13.35 10.69 19.00
CA SER A 346 -12.81 11.17 20.27
C SER A 346 -11.28 11.30 20.27
N GLU A 347 -10.59 10.77 19.26
CA GLU A 347 -9.12 10.79 19.19
C GLU A 347 -8.60 12.13 18.63
N ASP A 348 -7.80 12.84 19.43
CA ASP A 348 -7.08 14.08 19.08
C ASP A 348 -7.96 15.26 18.59
N ALA A 349 -9.10 15.49 19.23
CA ALA A 349 -9.91 16.70 19.04
C ALA A 349 -9.29 17.96 19.71
N THR A 350 -8.02 18.26 19.41
CA THR A 350 -7.51 19.62 19.67
C THR A 350 -8.04 20.52 18.57
N TRP A 351 -9.14 21.22 18.84
CA TRP A 351 -9.88 22.12 17.93
C TRP A 351 -9.12 23.39 17.50
N THR A 352 -7.80 23.31 17.29
CA THR A 352 -6.99 24.45 16.85
C THR A 352 -7.08 24.70 15.33
N VAL A 353 -7.66 23.78 14.55
CA VAL A 353 -7.83 23.89 13.10
C VAL A 353 -9.25 23.44 12.73
N ASN A 354 -9.96 24.19 11.88
CA ASN A 354 -11.25 23.79 11.32
C ASN A 354 -11.00 22.93 10.06
N PRO A 355 -11.14 21.60 10.11
CA PRO A 355 -10.77 20.74 8.98
C PRO A 355 -11.79 20.85 7.84
N PHE A 356 -11.35 20.58 6.61
CA PHE A 356 -12.24 20.53 5.43
C PHE A 356 -13.28 19.42 5.56
N VAL A 357 -12.89 18.31 6.19
CA VAL A 357 -13.71 17.13 6.43
C VAL A 357 -13.68 16.88 7.93
N LYS A 358 -14.85 16.92 8.59
CA LYS A 358 -14.98 16.71 10.04
C LYS A 358 -15.19 15.25 10.41
N GLU A 359 -15.80 14.49 9.51
CA GLU A 359 -16.06 13.07 9.62
C GLU A 359 -15.85 12.41 8.26
N PRO A 360 -15.40 11.15 8.21
CA PRO A 360 -15.25 10.44 6.95
C PRO A 360 -16.62 10.22 6.31
N HIS A 361 -16.68 10.31 4.99
CA HIS A 361 -17.92 10.07 4.24
C HIS A 361 -18.32 8.59 4.25
N PHE A 362 -17.33 7.71 4.34
CA PHE A 362 -17.52 6.28 4.47
C PHE A 362 -16.59 5.76 5.58
N TYR A 363 -17.13 4.92 6.45
CA TYR A 363 -16.30 4.19 7.40
C TYR A 363 -16.84 2.81 7.67
N ARG A 364 -15.93 1.89 8.03
CA ARG A 364 -16.33 0.52 8.38
C ARG A 364 -16.77 0.45 9.84
N HIS A 365 -15.92 0.89 10.76
CA HIS A 365 -16.14 0.79 12.19
C HIS A 365 -16.08 2.14 12.89
N LEU A 366 -17.05 2.40 13.76
CA LEU A 366 -16.97 3.45 14.76
C LEU A 366 -16.25 2.89 15.99
N VAL A 367 -15.08 3.46 16.30
CA VAL A 367 -14.15 2.95 17.31
C VAL A 367 -14.02 3.95 18.45
N ARG A 368 -13.99 3.45 19.70
CA ARG A 368 -13.77 4.29 20.89
C ARG A 368 -12.48 3.93 21.63
N GLN A 369 -11.93 2.75 21.41
CA GLN A 369 -10.64 2.33 21.97
C GLN A 369 -9.44 2.73 21.10
N LYS A 370 -8.25 2.49 21.64
CA LYS A 370 -7.00 2.61 20.89
C LYS A 370 -6.80 1.39 20.00
N LEU A 371 -6.56 1.60 18.72
CA LEU A 371 -6.14 0.54 17.80
C LEU A 371 -4.63 0.61 17.55
N VAL A 372 -3.98 -0.55 17.58
CA VAL A 372 -2.61 -0.72 17.13
C VAL A 372 -2.65 -1.42 15.77
N TYR A 373 -1.97 -0.87 14.77
CA TYR A 373 -1.95 -1.44 13.42
C TYR A 373 -0.99 -2.61 13.32
N PRO A 374 -1.18 -3.51 12.32
CA PRO A 374 -0.38 -4.74 12.20
C PRO A 374 1.13 -4.48 12.18
N HIS A 375 1.57 -3.49 11.42
CA HIS A 375 2.99 -3.11 11.30
C HIS A 375 3.50 -2.27 12.50
N ALA A 376 2.62 -1.79 13.37
CA ALA A 376 2.95 -0.83 14.43
C ALA A 376 3.28 -1.51 15.77
N VAL A 377 4.02 -2.61 15.76
CA VAL A 377 4.37 -3.41 16.97
C VAL A 377 4.97 -2.55 18.08
N HIS A 378 5.77 -1.55 17.73
CA HIS A 378 6.36 -0.56 18.67
C HIS A 378 5.34 0.31 19.44
N ARG A 379 4.04 0.26 19.10
CA ARG A 379 2.95 0.99 19.76
C ARG A 379 2.19 0.15 20.79
N LEU A 380 2.50 -1.14 20.90
CA LEU A 380 2.02 -2.02 21.96
C LEU A 380 2.56 -1.57 23.33
N SER A 381 1.85 -1.93 24.40
CA SER A 381 2.23 -1.55 25.77
C SER A 381 3.49 -2.28 26.21
N ASP A 382 3.57 -3.59 25.97
CA ASP A 382 4.79 -4.38 26.07
C ASP A 382 5.07 -5.03 24.70
N PRO A 383 5.82 -4.37 23.79
CA PRO A 383 6.03 -4.86 22.44
C PRO A 383 6.66 -6.25 22.36
N VAL A 384 7.39 -6.71 23.38
CA VAL A 384 8.01 -8.04 23.36
C VAL A 384 6.99 -9.08 23.81
N ALA A 385 6.38 -8.90 24.98
CA ALA A 385 5.45 -9.88 25.54
C ALA A 385 4.14 -9.95 24.74
N ASP A 386 3.59 -8.80 24.35
CA ASP A 386 2.34 -8.74 23.57
C ASP A 386 2.55 -9.32 22.17
N CYS A 387 3.68 -9.01 21.52
CA CYS A 387 4.00 -9.59 20.21
C CYS A 387 4.14 -11.12 20.31
N ARG A 388 4.82 -11.63 21.33
CA ARG A 388 4.96 -13.08 21.55
C ARG A 388 3.61 -13.77 21.69
N ARG A 389 2.69 -13.17 22.43
CA ARG A 389 1.37 -13.72 22.71
C ARG A 389 0.44 -13.66 21.48
N LEU A 390 0.45 -12.55 20.76
CA LEU A 390 -0.52 -12.25 19.71
C LEU A 390 -0.02 -12.61 18.30
N SER A 391 1.28 -12.59 18.05
CA SER A 391 1.90 -12.99 16.77
C SER A 391 3.28 -13.63 16.99
N PRO A 392 3.35 -14.91 17.38
CA PRO A 392 4.62 -15.59 17.70
C PRO A 392 5.66 -15.53 16.57
N ARG A 393 5.22 -15.70 15.31
CA ARG A 393 6.12 -15.61 14.14
C ARG A 393 6.73 -14.22 13.99
N LEU A 394 5.91 -13.18 14.11
CA LEU A 394 6.40 -11.80 14.02
C LEU A 394 7.32 -11.47 15.20
N HIS A 395 7.03 -12.00 16.38
CA HIS A 395 7.93 -11.91 17.53
C HIS A 395 9.29 -12.53 17.22
N ASP A 396 9.34 -13.72 16.63
CA ASP A 396 10.60 -14.39 16.31
C ASP A 396 11.41 -13.61 15.26
N ILE A 397 10.73 -13.00 14.28
CA ILE A 397 11.38 -12.14 13.29
C ILE A 397 12.00 -10.89 13.96
N LEU A 398 11.27 -10.26 14.89
CA LEU A 398 11.68 -8.99 15.52
C LEU A 398 12.68 -9.15 16.66
N PHE A 399 12.53 -10.19 17.48
CA PHE A 399 13.16 -10.28 18.80
C PHE A 399 14.02 -11.52 19.00
N ALA A 400 14.03 -12.51 18.09
CA ALA A 400 14.98 -13.62 18.22
C ALA A 400 16.42 -13.11 18.07
N GLN A 401 17.27 -13.52 19.00
CA GLN A 401 18.69 -13.15 19.07
C GLN A 401 19.53 -13.85 18.01
#